data_AF-A0A127QJP9-F1
#
_entry.id   AF-A0A127QJP9-F1
#
_cell.length_a   1.000
_cell.length_b   1.000
_cell.length_c   1.000
_cell.angle_alpha   90.00
_cell.angle_beta   90.00
_cell.angle_gamma   90.00
#
_symmetry.space_group_name_H-M   'P 1'
#
loop_
_entity.id
_entity.type
_entity.pdbx_description
1 polymer ?
#
loop_
_entity_poly.entity_id
_entity_poly.type
_entity_poly.pdbx_seq_one_letter_code
_entity_poly.pdbx_strand_id
1 'polypeptide(L)'
;MIKWPSAVLATGILLVAGCDKSEWNVPKISSSEQQQQAPSSNEKPGKMFQAERSEYLKTTRQELDQLRTEIDALQVKANNSGAALKADLDQKIQGFQTDLRSLEEKWQQIKDVSESRWQEIKLSFSASIEKLKKSIHETAG
;
A
#
# COMPACT_ATOMS: atom_id res chain seq x y z
N MET A 1 -21.98 42.00 -3.59
CA MET A 1 -23.26 41.63 -4.21
C MET A 1 -23.12 40.22 -4.77
N ILE A 2 -23.74 39.22 -4.15
CA ILE A 2 -24.32 38.00 -4.74
C ILE A 2 -25.20 37.44 -3.61
N LYS A 3 -26.52 37.53 -3.77
CA LYS A 3 -27.54 36.93 -2.91
C LYS A 3 -28.36 36.03 -3.80
N TRP A 4 -28.41 34.74 -3.50
CA TRP A 4 -29.28 33.77 -4.15
C TRP A 4 -30.30 33.26 -3.12
N PRO A 5 -31.61 33.30 -3.42
CA PRO A 5 -32.64 32.65 -2.63
C PRO A 5 -32.93 31.23 -3.11
N SER A 6 -33.43 30.44 -2.17
CA SER A 6 -33.84 29.04 -2.30
C SER A 6 -35.08 28.80 -3.18
N ALA A 7 -35.16 27.54 -3.64
CA ALA A 7 -36.34 26.72 -3.95
C ALA A 7 -37.04 26.91 -5.32
N VAL A 8 -37.36 25.78 -5.97
CA VAL A 8 -38.70 25.35 -6.42
C VAL A 8 -38.60 23.98 -7.14
N LEU A 9 -39.53 23.07 -6.79
CA LEU A 9 -39.83 21.78 -7.41
C LEU A 9 -40.32 21.90 -8.87
N ALA A 10 -40.13 20.87 -9.72
CA ALA A 10 -41.20 20.31 -10.57
C ALA A 10 -40.78 19.09 -11.42
N THR A 11 -41.54 18.03 -11.19
CA THR A 11 -41.94 16.86 -11.99
C THR A 11 -41.94 16.94 -13.54
N GLY A 12 -41.46 15.87 -14.19
CA GLY A 12 -42.19 15.16 -15.26
C GLY A 12 -41.66 15.19 -16.70
N ILE A 13 -41.51 13.99 -17.32
CA ILE A 13 -41.83 13.57 -18.72
C ILE A 13 -41.38 12.09 -18.82
N LEU A 14 -42.30 11.12 -18.75
CA LEU A 14 -43.14 10.51 -19.80
C LEU A 14 -42.37 9.69 -20.87
N LEU A 15 -42.79 8.43 -20.94
CA LEU A 15 -42.31 7.31 -21.73
C LEU A 15 -42.59 7.48 -23.24
N VAL A 16 -41.69 6.96 -24.08
CA VAL A 16 -42.04 6.46 -25.41
C VAL A 16 -41.72 4.97 -25.45
N ALA A 17 -42.77 4.19 -25.67
CA ALA A 17 -42.75 2.76 -25.90
C ALA A 17 -42.34 2.44 -27.33
N GLY A 18 -41.58 1.36 -27.48
CA GLY A 18 -41.34 0.67 -28.75
C GLY A 18 -41.05 -0.80 -28.45
N CYS A 19 -42.10 -1.61 -28.40
CA CYS A 19 -42.04 -3.07 -28.35
C CYS A 19 -41.83 -3.64 -29.76
N ASP A 20 -40.96 -4.64 -29.92
CA ASP A 20 -41.31 -5.90 -30.60
C ASP A 20 -40.34 -7.05 -30.22
N LYS A 21 -40.91 -8.11 -29.60
CA LYS A 21 -40.68 -9.54 -29.88
C LYS A 21 -39.33 -10.21 -29.56
N SER A 22 -39.27 -10.86 -28.41
CA SER A 22 -39.04 -12.32 -28.32
C SER A 22 -39.23 -12.84 -26.88
N GLU A 23 -40.26 -13.66 -26.75
CA GLU A 23 -40.44 -14.74 -25.79
C GLU A 23 -39.14 -15.39 -25.25
N TRP A 24 -38.91 -15.25 -23.95
CA TRP A 24 -38.14 -16.21 -23.16
C TRP A 24 -38.88 -16.45 -21.83
N ASN A 25 -39.38 -17.66 -21.67
CA ASN A 25 -40.04 -18.16 -20.47
C ASN A 25 -38.95 -18.66 -19.51
N VAL A 26 -38.83 -18.07 -18.32
CA VAL A 26 -38.05 -18.64 -17.21
C VAL A 26 -38.93 -18.69 -15.96
N PRO A 27 -38.98 -19.83 -15.24
CA PRO A 27 -39.99 -20.08 -14.23
C PRO A 27 -39.75 -19.24 -12.97
N LYS A 28 -40.86 -18.88 -12.32
CA LYS A 28 -40.90 -18.38 -10.94
C LYS A 28 -40.44 -19.49 -10.01
N ILE A 29 -39.16 -19.48 -9.62
CA ILE A 29 -38.64 -20.39 -8.59
C ILE A 29 -38.76 -19.68 -7.25
N SER A 30 -39.57 -20.32 -6.41
CA SER A 30 -39.84 -20.04 -5.01
C SER A 30 -38.57 -19.98 -4.16
N SER A 31 -38.71 -19.30 -3.02
CA SER A 31 -37.89 -19.43 -1.83
C SER A 31 -37.28 -20.81 -1.67
N SER A 32 -35.95 -20.90 -1.57
CA SER A 32 -35.14 -21.67 -0.60
C SER A 32 -33.70 -21.77 -1.12
N GLU A 33 -32.74 -21.57 -0.22
CA GLU A 33 -31.35 -22.05 -0.33
C GLU A 33 -30.46 -21.47 -1.45
N GLN A 34 -29.95 -20.26 -1.21
CA GLN A 34 -28.57 -19.95 -1.61
C GLN A 34 -27.88 -19.15 -0.51
N GLN A 35 -27.42 -19.87 0.51
CA GLN A 35 -26.37 -19.42 1.42
C GLN A 35 -25.09 -19.24 0.60
N GLN A 36 -24.93 -18.08 -0.04
CA GLN A 36 -23.61 -17.51 -0.24
C GLN A 36 -23.22 -16.87 1.08
N GLN A 37 -22.30 -17.50 1.81
CA GLN A 37 -21.65 -16.93 2.97
C GLN A 37 -21.00 -15.60 2.57
N ALA A 38 -21.71 -14.50 2.85
CA ALA A 38 -21.07 -13.23 3.10
C ALA A 38 -20.14 -13.42 4.32
N PRO A 39 -18.90 -12.89 4.30
CA PRO A 39 -18.10 -12.85 5.52
C PRO A 39 -18.93 -12.14 6.59
N SER A 40 -19.06 -12.81 7.75
CA SER A 40 -19.91 -12.35 8.85
C SER A 40 -19.60 -10.90 9.19
N SER A 41 -20.61 -10.04 9.17
CA SER A 41 -20.56 -8.62 9.57
C SER A 41 -20.28 -8.40 11.07
N ASN A 42 -19.55 -9.30 11.72
CA ASN A 42 -19.17 -9.21 13.13
C ASN A 42 -17.66 -8.95 13.33
N GLU A 43 -16.92 -8.71 12.26
CA GLU A 43 -15.53 -8.26 12.37
C GLU A 43 -15.53 -6.76 12.71
N LYS A 44 -15.22 -6.44 13.97
CA LYS A 44 -15.03 -5.05 14.42
C LYS A 44 -13.99 -4.38 13.49
N PRO A 45 -14.29 -3.20 12.91
CA PRO A 45 -13.40 -2.50 11.97
C PRO A 45 -11.93 -2.40 12.44
N GLY A 46 -11.72 -2.19 13.74
CA GLY A 46 -10.37 -2.10 14.31
C GLY A 46 -9.56 -3.41 14.35
N LYS A 47 -10.18 -4.59 14.21
CA LYS A 47 -9.42 -5.86 14.16
C LYS A 47 -8.68 -6.04 12.83
N MET A 48 -9.32 -5.68 11.72
CA MET A 48 -8.70 -5.76 10.39
C MET A 48 -7.51 -4.81 10.28
N PHE A 49 -7.66 -3.58 10.77
CA PHE A 49 -6.57 -2.60 10.83
C PHE A 49 -5.35 -3.12 11.60
N GLN A 50 -5.55 -3.67 12.80
CA GLN A 50 -4.44 -4.16 13.63
C GLN A 50 -3.73 -5.38 13.02
N ALA A 51 -4.47 -6.25 12.32
CA ALA A 51 -3.88 -7.38 11.61
C ALA A 51 -3.02 -6.91 10.43
N GLU A 52 -3.54 -6.06 9.55
CA GLU A 52 -2.80 -5.48 8.41
C GLU A 52 -1.53 -4.77 8.90
N ARG A 53 -1.67 -3.96 9.95
CA ARG A 53 -0.55 -3.23 10.54
C ARG A 53 0.54 -4.16 11.03
N SER A 54 0.16 -5.19 11.79
CA SER A 54 1.10 -6.14 12.38
C SER A 54 1.86 -6.91 11.30
N GLU A 55 1.15 -7.34 10.25
CA GLU A 55 1.75 -8.01 9.10
C GLU A 55 2.74 -7.09 8.37
N TYR A 56 2.33 -5.86 8.07
CA TYR A 56 3.19 -4.88 7.43
C TYR A 56 4.46 -4.61 8.26
N LEU A 57 4.32 -4.35 9.56
CA LEU A 57 5.47 -4.09 10.45
C LEU A 57 6.45 -5.25 10.47
N LYS A 58 5.95 -6.50 10.44
CA LYS A 58 6.76 -7.71 10.40
C LYS A 58 7.50 -7.82 9.07
N THR A 59 6.80 -7.75 7.95
CA THR A 59 7.39 -7.86 6.61
C THR A 59 8.43 -6.77 6.38
N THR A 60 8.11 -5.52 6.73
CA THR A 60 9.05 -4.42 6.58
C THR A 60 10.27 -4.55 7.48
N ARG A 61 10.15 -5.15 8.68
CA ARG A 61 11.34 -5.45 9.47
C ARG A 61 12.28 -6.39 8.73
N GLN A 62 11.73 -7.44 8.10
CA GLN A 62 12.51 -8.37 7.30
C GLN A 62 13.17 -7.69 6.10
N GLU A 63 12.46 -6.77 5.43
CA GLU A 63 13.01 -5.98 4.32
C GLU A 63 14.18 -5.10 4.78
N LEU A 64 14.06 -4.41 5.92
CA LEU A 64 15.16 -3.60 6.47
C LEU A 64 16.39 -4.46 6.84
N ASP A 65 16.16 -5.64 7.43
CA ASP A 65 17.23 -6.59 7.75
C ASP A 65 17.92 -7.13 6.47
N GLN A 66 17.16 -7.36 5.40
CA GLN A 66 17.70 -7.75 4.10
C GLN A 66 18.53 -6.62 3.49
N LEU A 67 18.03 -5.38 3.48
CA LEU A 67 18.77 -4.22 2.97
C LEU A 67 20.10 -4.03 3.71
N ARG A 68 20.12 -4.25 5.03
CA ARG A 68 21.37 -4.22 5.81
C ARG A 68 22.37 -5.26 5.31
N THR A 69 21.89 -6.49 5.09
CA THR A 69 22.72 -7.59 4.60
C THR A 69 23.31 -7.28 3.22
N GLU A 70 22.52 -6.67 2.33
CA GLU A 70 22.98 -6.26 1.00
C GLU A 70 24.04 -5.13 1.07
N ILE A 71 23.87 -4.17 1.98
CA ILE A 71 24.87 -3.13 2.25
C ILE A 71 26.17 -3.75 2.79
N ASP A 72 26.09 -4.71 3.71
CA ASP A 72 27.26 -5.40 4.25
C ASP A 72 27.98 -6.20 3.14
N ALA A 73 27.24 -6.84 2.23
CA ALA A 73 27.82 -7.51 1.07
C ALA A 73 28.54 -6.53 0.12
N LEU A 74 27.97 -5.34 -0.10
CA LEU A 74 28.64 -4.27 -0.86
C LEU A 74 29.93 -3.81 -0.17
N GLN A 75 29.94 -3.71 1.17
CA GLN A 75 31.15 -3.36 1.92
C GLN A 75 32.25 -4.40 1.76
N VAL A 76 31.89 -5.69 1.75
CA VAL A 76 32.84 -6.77 1.44
C VAL A 76 33.35 -6.63 0.00
N LYS A 77 32.48 -6.38 -0.99
CA LYS A 77 32.87 -6.16 -2.39
C LYS A 77 33.84 -4.97 -2.52
N ALA A 78 33.56 -3.86 -1.82
CA ALA A 78 34.42 -2.67 -1.80
C ALA A 78 35.82 -2.98 -1.24
N ASN A 79 35.89 -3.74 -0.14
CA ASN A 79 37.16 -4.13 0.49
C ASN A 79 38.02 -5.05 -0.37
N ASN A 80 37.40 -5.82 -1.27
CA ASN A 80 38.11 -6.69 -2.22
C ASN A 80 38.36 -6.03 -3.59
N SER A 81 37.97 -4.75 -3.74
CA SER A 81 38.12 -4.00 -4.99
C SER A 81 39.41 -3.17 -5.01
N GLY A 82 39.83 -2.74 -6.22
CA GLY A 82 40.93 -1.78 -6.37
C GLY A 82 40.60 -0.42 -5.76
N ALA A 83 41.63 0.37 -5.42
CA ALA A 83 41.49 1.61 -4.63
C ALA A 83 40.43 2.60 -5.15
N ALA A 84 40.38 2.82 -6.47
CA ALA A 84 39.40 3.75 -7.06
C ALA A 84 37.95 3.27 -6.91
N LEU A 85 37.70 1.98 -7.19
CA LEU A 85 36.37 1.38 -7.04
C LEU A 85 35.96 1.28 -5.56
N LYS A 86 36.91 0.97 -4.68
CA LYS A 86 36.67 0.99 -3.24
C LYS A 86 36.19 2.35 -2.75
N ALA A 87 36.84 3.44 -3.16
CA ALA A 87 36.44 4.79 -2.76
C ALA A 87 35.03 5.16 -3.23
N ASP A 88 34.67 4.82 -4.49
CA ASP A 88 33.31 5.03 -5.01
C ASP A 88 32.26 4.23 -4.23
N LEU A 89 32.52 2.95 -3.98
CA LEU A 89 31.60 2.09 -3.23
C LEU A 89 31.46 2.53 -1.78
N ASP A 90 32.56 2.87 -1.09
CA ASP A 90 32.53 3.34 0.30
C ASP A 90 31.68 4.61 0.44
N GLN A 91 31.75 5.54 -0.52
CA GLN A 91 30.89 6.74 -0.54
C GLN A 91 29.40 6.37 -0.67
N LYS A 92 29.05 5.46 -1.60
CA LYS A 92 27.66 5.02 -1.80
C LYS A 92 27.13 4.27 -0.58
N ILE A 93 27.95 3.39 0.00
CA ILE A 93 27.61 2.62 1.21
C ILE A 93 27.31 3.55 2.39
N GLN A 94 28.08 4.62 2.59
CA GLN A 94 27.77 5.61 3.64
C GLN A 94 26.39 6.26 3.45
N GLY A 95 26.02 6.55 2.20
CA GLY A 95 24.68 7.02 1.85
C GLY A 95 23.61 5.99 2.23
N PHE A 96 23.79 4.74 1.81
CA PHE A 96 22.84 3.66 2.11
C PHE A 96 22.68 3.39 3.60
N GLN A 97 23.77 3.44 4.37
CA GLN A 97 23.73 3.28 5.83
C GLN A 97 22.95 4.43 6.50
N THR A 98 23.07 5.64 5.97
CA THR A 98 22.32 6.81 6.47
C THR A 98 20.83 6.66 6.17
N ASP A 99 20.49 6.30 4.94
CA ASP A 99 19.10 6.06 4.53
C ASP A 99 18.46 4.91 5.31
N LEU A 100 19.18 3.79 5.49
CA LEU A 100 18.71 2.66 6.27
C LEU A 100 18.44 3.06 7.72
N ARG A 101 19.35 3.80 8.36
CA ARG A 101 19.13 4.29 9.73
C ARG A 101 17.88 5.16 9.83
N SER A 102 17.67 6.07 8.88
CA SER A 102 16.46 6.90 8.86
C SER A 102 15.19 6.05 8.70
N LEU A 103 15.25 4.99 7.88
CA LEU A 103 14.14 4.05 7.73
C LEU A 103 13.89 3.26 9.02
N GLU A 104 14.93 2.82 9.72
CA GLU A 104 14.80 2.13 11.01
C GLU A 104 14.17 3.04 12.09
N GLU A 105 14.59 4.31 12.15
CA GLU A 105 14.01 5.31 13.04
C GLU A 105 12.52 5.52 12.73
N LYS A 106 12.17 5.71 11.45
CA LYS A 106 10.77 5.82 11.00
C LYS A 106 9.99 4.55 11.33
N TRP A 107 10.57 3.36 11.12
CA TRP A 107 9.92 2.08 11.44
C TRP A 107 9.53 1.98 12.93
N GLN A 108 10.33 2.54 13.84
CA GLN A 108 9.94 2.61 15.25
C GLN A 108 8.76 3.56 15.47
N GLN A 109 8.74 4.70 14.78
CA GLN A 109 7.67 5.71 14.91
C GLN A 109 6.33 5.23 14.34
N ILE A 110 6.33 4.44 13.27
CA ILE A 110 5.09 3.97 12.64
C ILE A 110 4.31 2.94 13.48
N LYS A 111 4.92 2.38 14.53
CA LYS A 111 4.30 1.39 15.44
C LYS A 111 3.16 1.95 16.29
N ASP A 112 3.09 3.27 16.45
CA ASP A 112 2.10 3.95 17.29
C ASP A 112 1.19 4.94 16.52
N VAL A 113 1.38 5.05 15.21
CA VAL A 113 0.51 5.81 14.30
C VAL A 113 -0.96 5.39 14.39
N SER A 114 -1.87 6.36 14.32
CA SER A 114 -3.32 6.13 14.30
C SER A 114 -3.80 5.57 12.96
N GLU A 115 -4.92 4.85 12.98
CA GLU A 115 -5.56 4.30 11.77
C GLU A 115 -5.78 5.36 10.67
N SER A 116 -6.19 6.58 11.06
CA SER A 116 -6.41 7.69 10.13
C SER A 116 -5.19 8.15 9.35
N ARG A 117 -3.97 7.94 9.87
CA ARG A 117 -2.71 8.32 9.22
C ARG A 117 -1.94 7.14 8.65
N TRP A 118 -2.40 5.92 8.94
CA TRP A 118 -1.67 4.71 8.63
C TRP A 118 -1.38 4.55 7.14
N GLN A 119 -2.39 4.71 6.29
CA GLN A 119 -2.23 4.47 4.85
C GLN A 119 -1.25 5.43 4.19
N GLU A 120 -1.30 6.73 4.55
CA GLU A 120 -0.35 7.73 4.04
C GLU A 120 1.09 7.40 4.44
N ILE A 121 1.29 7.06 5.72
CA ILE A 121 2.60 6.73 6.26
C ILE A 121 3.14 5.43 5.65
N LYS A 122 2.29 4.40 5.53
CA LYS A 122 2.62 3.13 4.87
C LYS A 122 3.11 3.35 3.45
N LEU A 123 2.38 4.15 2.66
CA LEU A 123 2.75 4.44 1.27
C LEU A 123 4.09 5.19 1.18
N SER A 124 4.27 6.24 1.98
CA SER A 124 5.50 7.03 2.00
C SER A 124 6.71 6.19 2.44
N PHE A 125 6.51 5.35 3.46
CA PHE A 125 7.55 4.49 4.00
C PHE A 125 7.95 3.39 3.00
N SER A 126 6.98 2.70 2.40
CA SER A 126 7.24 1.71 1.35
C SER A 126 7.94 2.32 0.13
N ALA A 127 7.57 3.52 -0.29
CA ALA A 127 8.28 4.21 -1.39
C ALA A 127 9.75 4.50 -1.05
N SER A 128 10.03 4.82 0.22
CA SER A 128 11.41 5.08 0.68
C SER A 128 12.25 3.81 0.73
N ILE A 129 11.67 2.68 1.13
CA ILE A 129 12.31 1.36 1.11
C ILE A 129 12.61 0.94 -0.33
N GLU A 130 11.64 1.04 -1.23
CA GLU A 130 11.82 0.68 -2.64
C GLU A 130 12.90 1.52 -3.31
N LYS A 131 12.98 2.82 -2.98
CA LYS A 131 14.04 3.70 -3.45
C LYS A 131 15.42 3.20 -3.00
N LEU A 132 15.60 2.90 -1.71
CA LEU A 132 16.87 2.41 -1.18
C LEU A 132 17.26 1.07 -1.81
N LYS A 133 16.31 0.13 -1.89
CA LYS A 133 16.49 -1.17 -2.55
C LYS A 133 16.99 -1.01 -3.98
N LYS A 134 16.36 -0.11 -4.75
CA LYS A 134 16.76 0.17 -6.13
C LYS A 134 18.18 0.72 -6.20
N SER A 135 18.53 1.69 -5.37
CA SER A 135 19.88 2.29 -5.37
C SER A 135 20.97 1.31 -4.97
N ILE A 136 20.69 0.40 -4.03
CA ILE A 136 21.60 -0.70 -3.67
C ILE A 136 21.77 -1.65 -4.86
N HIS A 137 20.67 -2.08 -5.49
CA HIS A 137 20.72 -3.01 -6.62
C HIS A 137 21.47 -2.42 -7.82
N GLU A 138 21.25 -1.15 -8.14
CA GLU A 138 21.99 -0.40 -9.19
C GLU A 138 23.50 -0.29 -8.89
N THR A 139 23.89 -0.37 -7.62
CA THR A 139 25.30 -0.34 -7.21
C THR A 139 25.92 -1.75 -7.16
N ALA A 140 25.10 -2.76 -6.90
CA ALA A 140 25.53 -4.15 -6.80
C ALA A 140 25.74 -4.82 -8.16
N GLY A 141 24.88 -4.48 -9.14
CA GLY A 141 24.97 -4.92 -10.54
C GLY A 141 26.18 -4.33 -11.26
#